data_AF-A0AAU7D767-F1
#
_entry.id   AF-A0AAU7D767-F1
#
_cell.length_a   1.000
_cell.length_b   1.000
_cell.length_c   1.000
_cell.angle_alpha   90.00
_cell.angle_beta   90.00
_cell.angle_gamma   90.00
#
_symmetry.space_group_name_H-M   'P 1'
#
loop_
_entity.id
_entity.type
_entity.pdbx_description
1 polymer ?
#
loop_
_entity_poly.entity_id
_entity_poly.type
_entity_poly.pdbx_seq_one_letter_code
_entity_poly.pdbx_strand_id
1 'polypeptide(L)'
;MTKILCLAAVLALSGTLVSAQTSSPTPAPVTTPAATPTPAAAPSAKPDLTGTWTLNLGKSSYDPVPAPESETIVFSKTGSTCTMATTSDNERGKEVYALPFSTDGAETPTPKGVFADTATLQYLSTKGEWQDAALILTQRIMYQNSPGTLKSAFNLSADGKTLTRTMHISVDQGEFDTTSVYEKQ
;
A
#
# COMPACT_ATOMS: atom_id res chain seq x y z
N MET A 1 29.27 -32.81 27.16
CA MET A 1 30.19 -31.66 27.18
C MET A 1 29.60 -30.63 28.14
N THR A 2 30.31 -30.34 29.22
CA THR A 2 29.84 -29.60 30.40
C THR A 2 30.60 -28.28 30.50
N LYS A 3 29.93 -27.24 31.05
CA LYS A 3 30.42 -26.08 31.86
C LYS A 3 29.94 -24.73 31.31
N ILE A 4 29.03 -24.01 31.98
CA ILE A 4 29.07 -23.26 33.26
C ILE A 4 29.30 -21.76 33.01
N LEU A 5 28.37 -20.97 33.57
CA LEU A 5 28.35 -19.51 33.76
C LEU A 5 29.69 -18.92 34.24
N CYS A 6 29.97 -17.68 33.87
CA CYS A 6 30.65 -16.73 34.77
C CYS A 6 30.19 -15.29 34.54
N LEU A 7 29.64 -14.74 35.62
CA LEU A 7 29.35 -13.34 35.92
C LEU A 7 30.63 -12.70 36.49
N ALA A 8 30.97 -11.45 36.17
CA ALA A 8 31.74 -10.59 37.08
C ALA A 8 31.75 -9.13 36.61
N ALA A 9 31.18 -8.27 37.45
CA ALA A 9 31.46 -6.84 37.51
C ALA A 9 32.79 -6.60 38.23
N VAL A 10 33.53 -5.54 37.86
CA VAL A 10 34.54 -4.93 38.74
C VAL A 10 34.48 -3.41 38.63
N LEU A 11 34.22 -2.81 39.78
CA LEU A 11 34.29 -1.40 40.15
C LEU A 11 35.73 -1.07 40.62
N ALA A 12 36.05 0.23 40.74
CA ALA A 12 36.99 0.87 41.69
C ALA A 12 38.18 1.64 41.03
N LEU A 13 38.21 2.98 41.13
CA LEU A 13 38.94 3.85 42.11
C LEU A 13 40.38 4.17 41.61
N SER A 14 41.00 5.35 41.71
CA SER A 14 41.00 6.43 42.72
C SER A 14 41.68 7.70 42.14
N GLY A 15 41.45 8.87 42.75
CA GLY A 15 42.29 10.06 42.60
C GLY A 15 41.91 11.21 43.55
N THR A 16 42.62 11.29 44.67
CA THR A 16 42.71 12.28 45.79
C THR A 16 43.08 13.73 45.37
N LEU A 17 42.99 14.86 46.11
CA LEU A 17 42.80 15.28 47.53
C LEU A 17 42.65 16.84 47.60
N VAL A 18 41.93 17.40 48.61
CA VAL A 18 42.17 18.66 49.43
C VAL A 18 42.37 20.03 48.74
N SER A 19 41.94 21.24 49.17
CA SER A 19 41.24 21.83 50.34
C SER A 19 40.64 23.19 49.96
N ALA A 20 39.75 23.69 50.83
CA ALA A 20 38.93 24.92 50.80
C ALA A 20 39.57 26.26 50.36
N GLN A 21 38.77 27.18 49.80
CA GLN A 21 38.12 28.31 50.51
C GLN A 21 37.47 29.36 49.57
N THR A 22 36.45 30.02 50.14
CA THR A 22 35.92 31.39 49.87
C THR A 22 34.93 31.69 48.73
N SER A 23 33.80 32.24 49.20
CA SER A 23 32.89 33.24 48.61
C SER A 23 32.11 32.88 47.35
N SER A 24 30.82 32.64 47.57
CA SER A 24 29.74 32.77 46.60
C SER A 24 29.65 34.20 46.04
N PRO A 25 29.42 34.34 44.74
CA PRO A 25 28.43 35.29 44.25
C PRO A 25 27.24 34.50 43.68
N THR A 26 26.05 34.90 44.10
CA THR A 26 24.75 34.44 43.58
C THR A 26 24.74 34.41 42.04
N PRO A 27 24.52 33.25 41.39
CA PRO A 27 24.09 33.23 40.00
C PRO A 27 22.61 33.58 39.96
N ALA A 28 22.26 34.56 39.11
CA ALA A 28 20.89 34.85 38.71
C ALA A 28 20.14 33.56 38.29
N PRO A 29 18.80 33.50 38.42
CA PRO A 29 18.04 32.33 38.02
C PRO A 29 18.27 32.05 36.52
N VAL A 30 18.96 30.95 36.23
CA VAL A 30 19.00 30.36 34.90
C VAL A 30 17.61 29.82 34.62
N THR A 31 16.85 30.55 33.81
CA THR A 31 15.61 30.08 33.19
C THR A 31 15.97 28.95 32.23
N THR A 32 15.70 27.72 32.64
CA THR A 32 15.73 26.54 31.78
C THR A 32 14.84 26.80 30.55
N PRO A 33 15.34 26.71 29.32
CA PRO A 33 14.48 26.70 28.15
C PRO A 33 13.56 25.48 28.24
N ALA A 34 12.26 25.71 28.34
CA ALA A 34 11.27 24.65 28.25
C ALA A 34 11.44 23.95 26.89
N ALA A 35 11.71 22.64 26.92
CA ALA A 35 11.69 21.82 25.72
C ALA A 35 10.28 21.89 25.12
N THR A 36 10.17 22.55 23.96
CA THR A 36 8.95 22.54 23.15
C THR A 36 8.66 21.09 22.76
N PRO A 37 7.48 20.52 23.10
CA PRO A 37 7.12 19.19 22.64
C PRO A 37 7.05 19.22 21.11
N THR A 38 7.85 18.37 20.45
CA THR A 38 7.74 18.12 19.02
C THR A 38 6.31 17.65 18.74
N PRO A 39 5.56 18.30 17.82
CA PRO A 39 4.23 17.82 17.45
C PRO A 39 4.33 16.37 16.98
N ALA A 40 3.61 15.47 17.64
CA ALA A 40 3.41 14.13 17.11
C ALA A 40 2.73 14.27 15.74
N ALA A 41 3.37 13.75 14.70
CA ALA A 41 2.77 13.70 13.37
C ALA A 41 1.45 12.93 13.48
N ALA A 42 0.33 13.59 13.15
CA ALA A 42 -0.95 12.91 13.03
C ALA A 42 -0.80 11.79 11.97
N PRO A 43 -1.40 10.61 12.17
CA PRO A 43 -1.38 9.57 11.15
C PRO A 43 -1.95 10.16 9.86
N SER A 44 -1.15 10.17 8.80
CA SER A 44 -1.58 10.63 7.48
C SER A 44 -2.82 9.84 7.09
N ALA A 45 -3.93 10.54 6.84
CA ALA A 45 -5.14 9.89 6.38
C ALA A 45 -4.83 9.14 5.07
N LYS A 46 -5.34 7.92 4.94
CA LYS A 46 -5.22 7.13 3.71
C LYS A 46 -5.84 7.94 2.55
N PRO A 47 -5.20 7.99 1.37
CA PRO A 47 -5.73 8.73 0.23
C PRO A 47 -7.15 8.29 -0.16
N ASP A 48 -7.95 9.21 -0.67
CA ASP A 48 -9.27 8.91 -1.23
C ASP A 48 -9.16 8.65 -2.74
N LEU A 49 -9.34 7.38 -3.12
CA LEU A 49 -9.26 6.95 -4.51
C LEU A 49 -10.60 7.08 -5.23
N THR A 50 -11.67 7.50 -4.56
CA THR A 50 -13.00 7.57 -5.17
C THR A 50 -13.04 8.51 -6.37
N GLY A 51 -13.82 8.11 -7.37
CA GLY A 51 -13.97 8.81 -8.64
C GLY A 51 -13.77 7.91 -9.84
N THR A 52 -13.78 8.54 -11.01
CA THR A 52 -13.59 7.88 -12.31
C THR A 52 -12.20 8.20 -12.84
N TRP A 53 -11.52 7.16 -13.31
CA TRP A 53 -10.12 7.17 -13.72
C TRP A 53 -10.01 6.63 -15.14
N THR A 54 -9.52 7.44 -16.06
CA THR A 54 -9.35 7.06 -17.47
C THR A 54 -7.91 6.72 -17.74
N LEU A 55 -7.66 5.58 -18.40
CA LEU A 55 -6.31 5.13 -18.71
C LEU A 55 -5.60 6.08 -19.68
N ASN A 56 -4.36 6.41 -19.36
CA ASN A 56 -3.43 7.12 -20.23
C ASN A 56 -2.41 6.12 -20.80
N LEU A 57 -2.70 5.60 -22.00
CA LEU A 57 -1.83 4.63 -22.68
C LEU A 57 -0.41 5.18 -22.93
N GLY A 58 -0.28 6.48 -23.24
CA GLY A 58 1.02 7.10 -23.51
C GLY A 58 1.95 7.20 -22.30
N LYS A 59 1.41 7.03 -21.07
CA LYS A 59 2.18 7.00 -19.81
C LYS A 59 2.27 5.61 -19.19
N SER A 60 1.66 4.60 -19.82
CA SER A 60 1.54 3.24 -19.30
C SER A 60 2.55 2.29 -19.96
N SER A 61 2.84 1.17 -19.31
CA SER A 61 3.75 0.12 -19.78
C SER A 61 3.14 -1.26 -19.55
N TYR A 62 3.15 -2.11 -20.58
CA TYR A 62 2.52 -3.43 -20.52
C TYR A 62 3.42 -4.59 -20.94
N ASP A 63 4.60 -4.34 -21.53
CA ASP A 63 5.50 -5.39 -22.06
C ASP A 63 5.81 -6.48 -20.99
N PRO A 64 5.54 -7.77 -21.26
CA PRO A 64 5.14 -8.40 -22.53
C PRO A 64 3.64 -8.64 -22.72
N VAL A 65 2.81 -8.16 -21.81
CA VAL A 65 1.34 -8.26 -21.89
C VAL A 65 0.83 -7.28 -22.96
N PRO A 66 -0.11 -7.70 -23.83
CA PRO A 66 -0.78 -6.76 -24.73
C PRO A 66 -1.49 -5.64 -23.96
N ALA A 67 -1.27 -4.40 -24.38
CA ALA A 67 -1.97 -3.25 -23.81
C ALA A 67 -3.46 -3.29 -24.22
N PRO A 68 -4.38 -2.83 -23.36
CA PRO A 68 -5.77 -2.60 -23.77
C PRO A 68 -5.85 -1.42 -24.76
N GLU A 69 -6.91 -1.36 -25.55
CA GLU A 69 -7.25 -0.19 -26.37
C GLU A 69 -7.79 0.95 -25.50
N SER A 70 -8.54 0.61 -24.45
CA SER A 70 -9.02 1.58 -23.47
C SER A 70 -9.31 0.93 -22.12
N GLU A 71 -9.27 1.71 -21.05
CA GLU A 71 -9.77 1.30 -19.74
C GLU A 71 -10.28 2.49 -18.95
N THR A 72 -11.36 2.28 -18.22
CA THR A 72 -11.90 3.19 -17.21
C THR A 72 -12.14 2.42 -15.92
N ILE A 73 -11.65 2.96 -14.80
CA ILE A 73 -11.87 2.44 -13.47
C ILE A 73 -12.72 3.43 -12.67
N VAL A 74 -13.74 2.95 -11.99
CA VAL A 74 -14.53 3.73 -11.02
C VAL A 74 -14.34 3.11 -9.65
N PHE A 75 -13.73 3.87 -8.74
CA PHE A 75 -13.71 3.53 -7.32
C PHE A 75 -14.87 4.23 -6.61
N SER A 76 -15.66 3.46 -5.88
CA SER A 76 -16.75 3.97 -5.04
C SER A 76 -16.76 3.31 -3.67
N LYS A 77 -17.42 3.96 -2.71
CA LYS A 77 -17.54 3.47 -1.33
C LYS A 77 -18.98 3.56 -0.86
N THR A 78 -19.47 2.51 -0.23
CA THR A 78 -20.79 2.46 0.41
C THR A 78 -20.64 1.82 1.79
N GLY A 79 -20.73 2.62 2.84
CA GLY A 79 -20.41 2.17 4.20
C GLY A 79 -18.94 1.76 4.32
N SER A 80 -18.70 0.53 4.76
CA SER A 80 -17.35 -0.06 4.87
C SER A 80 -16.87 -0.76 3.59
N THR A 81 -17.75 -0.98 2.61
CA THR A 81 -17.43 -1.69 1.37
C THR A 81 -16.96 -0.71 0.30
N CYS A 82 -15.87 -1.05 -0.37
CA CYS A 82 -15.41 -0.38 -1.58
C CYS A 82 -15.77 -1.22 -2.80
N THR A 83 -15.94 -0.56 -3.95
CA THR A 83 -16.16 -1.22 -5.24
C THR A 83 -15.18 -0.66 -6.26
N MET A 84 -14.57 -1.53 -7.04
CA MET A 84 -13.81 -1.18 -8.24
C MET A 84 -14.60 -1.67 -9.45
N ALA A 85 -15.20 -0.74 -10.19
CA ALA A 85 -15.84 -1.05 -11.47
C ALA A 85 -14.88 -0.78 -12.61
N THR A 86 -14.76 -1.72 -13.54
CA THR A 86 -13.86 -1.63 -14.68
C THR A 86 -14.66 -1.75 -15.96
N THR A 87 -14.36 -0.87 -16.92
CA THR A 87 -14.70 -1.04 -18.34
C THR A 87 -13.41 -1.02 -19.12
N SER A 88 -13.10 -2.10 -19.82
CA SER A 88 -11.88 -2.21 -20.64
C SER A 88 -12.23 -2.74 -22.02
N ASP A 89 -11.52 -2.24 -23.03
CA ASP A 89 -11.48 -2.84 -24.35
C ASP A 89 -10.05 -3.36 -24.60
N ASN A 90 -9.92 -4.63 -24.97
CA ASN A 90 -8.65 -5.31 -25.13
C ASN A 90 -8.77 -6.41 -26.20
N GLU A 91 -7.67 -7.10 -26.50
CA GLU A 91 -7.65 -8.14 -27.55
C GLU A 91 -8.63 -9.31 -27.31
N ARG A 92 -9.10 -9.51 -26.07
CA ARG A 92 -10.13 -10.52 -25.72
C ARG A 92 -11.55 -9.99 -25.86
N GLY A 93 -11.71 -8.73 -26.23
CA GLY A 93 -12.97 -8.01 -26.35
C GLY A 93 -13.28 -7.14 -25.14
N LYS A 94 -14.49 -6.57 -25.16
CA LYS A 94 -14.96 -5.62 -24.14
C LYS A 94 -15.30 -6.32 -22.83
N GLU A 95 -14.64 -5.90 -21.76
CA GLU A 95 -14.88 -6.35 -20.39
C GLU A 95 -15.62 -5.25 -19.60
N VAL A 96 -16.68 -5.62 -18.87
CA VAL A 96 -17.40 -4.73 -17.95
C VAL A 96 -17.75 -5.52 -16.69
N TYR A 97 -17.22 -5.11 -15.55
CA TYR A 97 -17.47 -5.79 -14.28
C TYR A 97 -17.29 -4.83 -13.09
N ALA A 98 -17.81 -5.24 -11.92
CA ALA A 98 -17.62 -4.53 -10.66
C ALA A 98 -17.25 -5.51 -9.56
N LEU A 99 -16.13 -5.26 -8.87
CA LEU A 99 -15.59 -6.12 -7.82
C LEU A 99 -15.69 -5.42 -6.47
N PRO A 100 -16.39 -6.00 -5.49
CA PRO A 100 -16.38 -5.50 -4.13
C PRO A 100 -15.09 -5.89 -3.41
N PHE A 101 -14.64 -5.04 -2.49
CA PHE A 101 -13.55 -5.34 -1.57
C PHE A 101 -13.67 -4.53 -0.28
N SER A 102 -13.06 -5.03 0.79
CA SER A 102 -12.77 -4.28 2.01
C SER A 102 -11.29 -3.84 2.04
N THR A 103 -10.96 -2.89 2.90
CA THR A 103 -9.57 -2.37 3.06
C THR A 103 -8.93 -2.79 4.39
N ASP A 104 -9.56 -3.74 5.09
CA ASP A 104 -9.15 -4.29 6.38
C ASP A 104 -8.28 -5.55 6.25
N GLY A 105 -7.90 -5.93 5.01
CA GLY A 105 -7.15 -7.15 4.72
C GLY A 105 -8.00 -8.42 4.66
N ALA A 106 -9.33 -8.32 4.82
CA ALA A 106 -10.22 -9.46 4.60
C ALA A 106 -10.40 -9.74 3.10
N GLU A 107 -10.56 -11.01 2.77
CA GLU A 107 -10.86 -11.45 1.42
C GLU A 107 -12.36 -11.33 1.14
N THR A 108 -12.72 -10.61 0.07
CA THR A 108 -14.10 -10.43 -0.35
C THR A 108 -14.37 -11.27 -1.60
N PRO A 109 -15.32 -12.22 -1.59
CA PRO A 109 -15.63 -13.03 -2.77
C PRO A 109 -16.33 -12.19 -3.84
N THR A 110 -16.04 -12.49 -5.11
CA THR A 110 -16.81 -11.93 -6.22
C THR A 110 -18.24 -12.49 -6.21
N PRO A 111 -19.27 -11.64 -6.34
CA PRO A 111 -20.65 -12.10 -6.44
C PRO A 111 -20.87 -13.05 -7.62
N LYS A 112 -21.75 -14.04 -7.45
CA LYS A 112 -22.13 -14.95 -8.54
C LYS A 112 -22.76 -14.18 -9.69
N GLY A 113 -22.48 -14.60 -10.92
CA GLY A 113 -23.05 -14.01 -12.14
C GLY A 113 -22.34 -12.76 -12.65
N VAL A 114 -21.28 -12.28 -11.98
CA VAL A 114 -20.42 -11.20 -12.52
C VAL A 114 -19.66 -11.66 -13.76
N PHE A 115 -19.20 -12.91 -13.77
CA PHE A 115 -18.55 -13.54 -14.91
C PHE A 115 -19.32 -14.80 -15.32
N ALA A 116 -19.34 -15.09 -16.62
CA ALA A 116 -19.80 -16.39 -17.11
C ALA A 116 -18.78 -17.46 -16.76
N ASP A 117 -19.24 -18.69 -16.50
CA ASP A 117 -18.35 -19.83 -16.18
C ASP A 117 -17.34 -20.14 -17.30
N THR A 118 -17.65 -19.73 -18.54
CA THR A 118 -16.81 -19.86 -19.74
C THR A 118 -15.93 -18.64 -20.00
N ALA A 119 -15.94 -17.63 -19.13
CA ALA A 119 -15.10 -16.44 -19.33
C ALA A 119 -13.62 -16.82 -19.20
N THR A 120 -12.80 -16.29 -20.12
CA THR A 120 -11.35 -16.52 -20.16
C THR A 120 -10.66 -16.03 -18.90
N LEU A 121 -11.14 -14.94 -18.31
CA LEU A 121 -10.68 -14.39 -17.03
C LEU A 121 -11.87 -14.27 -16.07
N GLN A 122 -11.72 -14.82 -14.88
CA GLN A 122 -12.70 -14.71 -13.80
C GLN A 122 -11.98 -14.27 -12.54
N TYR A 123 -12.50 -13.25 -11.88
CA TYR A 123 -12.03 -12.85 -10.55
C TYR A 123 -12.84 -13.62 -9.52
N LEU A 124 -12.18 -14.42 -8.68
CA LEU A 124 -12.83 -15.21 -7.65
C LEU A 124 -13.04 -14.40 -6.37
N SER A 125 -12.07 -13.56 -6.03
CA SER A 125 -12.08 -12.75 -4.82
C SER A 125 -11.09 -11.59 -4.91
N THR A 126 -11.29 -10.59 -4.04
CA THR A 126 -10.39 -9.44 -3.88
C THR A 126 -10.11 -9.20 -2.39
N LYS A 127 -8.83 -9.17 -2.01
CA LYS A 127 -8.34 -8.74 -0.70
C LYS A 127 -7.76 -7.33 -0.85
N GLY A 128 -8.29 -6.36 -0.11
CA GLY A 128 -7.76 -5.00 -0.10
C GLY A 128 -7.08 -4.65 1.23
N GLU A 129 -5.92 -4.02 1.16
CA GLU A 129 -5.18 -3.55 2.33
C GLU A 129 -4.36 -2.31 2.01
N TRP A 130 -4.13 -1.46 3.00
CA TRP A 130 -3.27 -0.29 2.85
C TRP A 130 -1.85 -0.60 3.28
N GLN A 131 -0.88 -0.25 2.44
CA GLN A 131 0.53 -0.23 2.76
C GLN A 131 1.02 1.21 2.60
N ASP A 132 1.26 1.88 3.72
CA ASP A 132 1.47 3.33 3.77
C ASP A 132 0.31 4.08 3.08
N ALA A 133 0.60 4.82 2.01
CA ALA A 133 -0.36 5.56 1.20
C ALA A 133 -0.85 4.77 -0.03
N ALA A 134 -0.39 3.53 -0.24
CA ALA A 134 -0.76 2.71 -1.39
C ALA A 134 -1.90 1.76 -1.01
N LEU A 135 -2.93 1.69 -1.86
CA LEU A 135 -3.95 0.64 -1.75
C LEU A 135 -3.45 -0.59 -2.51
N ILE A 136 -3.30 -1.70 -1.79
CA ILE A 136 -2.91 -2.99 -2.36
C ILE A 136 -4.16 -3.84 -2.53
N LEU A 137 -4.44 -4.25 -3.76
CA LEU A 137 -5.47 -5.24 -4.07
C LEU A 137 -4.79 -6.54 -4.52
N THR A 138 -5.06 -7.63 -3.80
CA THR A 138 -4.66 -8.98 -4.21
C THR A 138 -5.90 -9.75 -4.64
N GLN A 139 -5.92 -10.22 -5.88
CA GLN A 139 -7.06 -10.87 -6.49
C GLN A 139 -6.71 -12.29 -6.86
N ARG A 140 -7.54 -13.25 -6.44
CA ARG A 140 -7.48 -14.62 -6.95
C ARG A 140 -8.28 -14.68 -8.24
N ILE A 141 -7.70 -15.31 -9.25
CA ILE A 141 -8.33 -15.41 -10.57
C ILE A 141 -8.33 -16.84 -11.07
N MET A 142 -9.23 -17.12 -12.01
CA MET A 142 -9.08 -18.21 -12.98
C MET A 142 -8.79 -17.58 -14.34
N TYR A 143 -7.68 -17.95 -14.97
CA TYR A 143 -7.31 -17.56 -16.32
C TYR A 143 -7.17 -18.80 -17.18
N GLN A 144 -7.95 -18.91 -18.26
CA GLN A 144 -7.99 -20.09 -19.12
C GLN A 144 -8.12 -21.40 -18.31
N ASN A 145 -9.06 -21.42 -17.36
CA ASN A 145 -9.33 -22.54 -16.46
C ASN A 145 -8.16 -22.96 -15.56
N SER A 146 -7.14 -22.12 -15.41
CA SER A 146 -6.01 -22.33 -14.50
C SER A 146 -5.98 -21.24 -13.43
N PRO A 147 -5.65 -21.57 -12.16
CA PRO A 147 -5.62 -20.58 -11.09
C PRO A 147 -4.48 -19.58 -11.31
N GLY A 148 -4.70 -18.34 -10.88
CA GLY A 148 -3.68 -17.29 -10.90
C GLY A 148 -3.93 -16.24 -9.82
N THR A 149 -2.99 -15.29 -9.72
CA THR A 149 -3.09 -14.15 -8.80
C THR A 149 -2.70 -12.86 -9.51
N LEU A 150 -3.45 -11.79 -9.23
CA LEU A 150 -3.09 -10.43 -9.61
C LEU A 150 -2.85 -9.62 -8.34
N LYS A 151 -1.69 -8.98 -8.22
CA LYS A 151 -1.39 -8.05 -7.12
C LYS A 151 -1.20 -6.66 -7.68
N SER A 152 -2.14 -5.77 -7.39
CA SER A 152 -2.13 -4.37 -7.82
C SER A 152 -1.77 -3.45 -6.66
N ALA A 153 -0.87 -2.50 -6.87
CA ALA A 153 -0.61 -1.38 -5.96
C ALA A 153 -1.08 -0.08 -6.62
N PHE A 154 -2.03 0.61 -5.99
CA PHE A 154 -2.58 1.88 -6.43
C PHE A 154 -1.99 3.02 -5.62
N ASN A 155 -1.35 3.96 -6.30
CA ASN A 155 -0.73 5.14 -5.72
C ASN A 155 -1.37 6.40 -6.30
N LEU A 156 -1.91 7.24 -5.43
CA LEU A 156 -2.51 8.53 -5.81
C LEU A 156 -1.43 9.62 -5.75
N SER A 157 -1.34 10.45 -6.79
CA SER A 157 -0.48 11.63 -6.80
C SER A 157 -0.90 12.64 -5.72
N ALA A 158 0.03 13.48 -5.29
CA ALA A 158 -0.23 14.49 -4.26
C ALA A 158 -1.34 15.50 -4.64
N ASP A 159 -1.54 15.75 -5.93
CA ASP A 159 -2.60 16.61 -6.45
C ASP A 159 -3.95 15.89 -6.63
N GLY A 160 -3.99 14.57 -6.39
CA GLY A 160 -5.20 13.75 -6.49
C GLY A 160 -5.71 13.55 -7.92
N LYS A 161 -4.91 13.85 -8.95
CA LYS A 161 -5.33 13.82 -10.37
C LYS A 161 -4.81 12.64 -11.16
N THR A 162 -3.73 12.02 -10.69
CA THR A 162 -3.10 10.87 -11.34
C THR A 162 -3.12 9.68 -10.40
N LEU A 163 -3.64 8.56 -10.89
CA LEU A 163 -3.61 7.28 -10.19
C LEU A 163 -2.68 6.35 -10.95
N THR A 164 -1.66 5.82 -10.28
CA THR A 164 -0.75 4.83 -10.86
C THR A 164 -1.06 3.46 -10.27
N ARG A 165 -1.32 2.49 -11.13
CA ARG A 165 -1.46 1.07 -10.78
C ARG A 165 -0.24 0.32 -11.29
N THR A 166 0.55 -0.26 -10.40
CA THR A 166 1.54 -1.29 -10.76
C THR A 166 0.94 -2.65 -10.44
N MET A 167 0.91 -3.56 -11.40
CA MET A 167 0.34 -4.89 -11.24
C MET A 167 1.40 -5.95 -11.49
N HIS A 168 1.49 -6.90 -10.56
CA HIS A 168 2.21 -8.15 -10.73
C HIS A 168 1.20 -9.27 -11.02
N ILE A 169 1.39 -9.95 -12.14
CA ILE A 169 0.52 -11.03 -12.66
C ILE A 169 1.27 -12.33 -12.46
N SER A 170 0.64 -13.33 -11.84
CA SER A 170 1.20 -14.68 -11.71
C SER A 170 0.16 -15.69 -12.20
N VAL A 171 0.47 -16.35 -13.32
CA VAL A 171 -0.34 -17.36 -14.01
C VAL A 171 0.58 -18.49 -14.49
N ASP A 172 0.00 -19.61 -14.95
CA ASP A 172 0.78 -20.76 -15.42
C ASP A 172 1.73 -20.43 -16.59
N GLN A 173 1.42 -19.40 -17.39
CA GLN A 173 2.28 -18.94 -18.49
C GLN A 173 3.51 -18.17 -18.02
N GLY A 174 3.56 -17.76 -16.76
CA GLY A 174 4.67 -17.01 -16.17
C GLY A 174 4.21 -15.84 -15.31
N GLU A 175 5.19 -15.00 -14.97
CA GLU A 175 5.01 -13.78 -14.21
C GLU A 175 5.31 -12.56 -15.05
N PHE A 176 4.46 -11.53 -14.92
CA PHE A 176 4.54 -10.31 -15.71
C PHE A 176 4.22 -9.11 -14.83
N ASP A 177 4.87 -7.99 -15.10
CA ASP A 177 4.59 -6.72 -14.45
C ASP A 177 4.04 -5.71 -15.46
N THR A 178 3.00 -4.99 -15.07
CA THR A 178 2.44 -3.89 -15.87
C THR A 178 2.30 -2.63 -15.03
N THR A 179 2.34 -1.48 -15.68
CA THR A 179 2.08 -0.18 -15.09
C THR A 179 1.01 0.54 -15.89
N SER A 180 -0.10 0.86 -15.23
CA SER A 180 -1.19 1.64 -15.81
C SER A 180 -1.25 2.99 -15.10
N VAL A 181 -1.18 4.08 -15.87
CA VAL A 181 -1.33 5.44 -15.37
C VAL A 181 -2.69 5.95 -15.80
N TYR A 182 -3.50 6.40 -14.84
CA TYR A 182 -4.83 6.93 -15.08
C TYR A 182 -4.89 8.41 -14.70
N GLU A 183 -5.70 9.15 -15.43
CA GLU A 183 -6.06 10.53 -15.10
C GLU A 183 -7.50 10.57 -14.60
N LYS A 184 -7.74 11.40 -13.58
CA LYS A 184 -9.09 11.62 -13.06
C LYS A 184 -9.95 12.33 -14.10
N GLN A 185 -11.20 11.90 -14.25
CA GLN A 185 -12.22 12.60 -15.06
C GLN A 185 -12.72 13.87 -14.38
#